data_AF-A0A0K8WG20-F1
#
_entry.id   AF-A0A0K8WG20-F1
#
_cell.length_a   1.000
_cell.length_b   1.000
_cell.length_c   1.000
_cell.angle_alpha   90.00
_cell.angle_beta   90.00
_cell.angle_gamma   90.00
#
_symmetry.space_group_name_H-M   'P 1'
#
loop_
_entity.id
_entity.type
_entity.pdbx_description
1 polymer ?
#
loop_
_entity_poly.entity_id
_entity_poly.type
_entity_poly.pdbx_seq_one_letter_code
_entity_poly.pdbx_strand_id
1 'polypeptide(L)'
;MISASESVYKYNNYKNLFLFNILILLVFLVLTFRRMNLFMFYLFFERSLIPTLFLILGWGYQPERLQAGVYLLFYTLLVSLPILVGIFYLYNNLNTINFYLLSNYIFNYDLLYLSLILAFLVKIPMFLVHLWLPKAHVEAPVSGSMILAGIMLKLGGYGLLRVFPFLQLIGVKYNYVWVRIRLVGGVLISLVCLRQTDLKALIAYSS
;
A
#
# COMPACT_ATOMS: atom_id res chain seq x y z
N MET A 1 -8.78 -1.72 -18.56
CA MET A 1 -8.05 -2.92 -18.06
C MET A 1 -8.09 -4.05 -19.06
N ILE A 2 -9.26 -4.51 -19.53
CA ILE A 2 -9.36 -5.60 -20.50
C ILE A 2 -8.66 -5.24 -21.83
N SER A 3 -8.82 -4.01 -22.30
CA SER A 3 -8.11 -3.46 -23.47
C SER A 3 -6.60 -3.35 -23.26
N ALA A 4 -6.14 -3.04 -22.04
CA ALA A 4 -4.72 -2.96 -21.70
C ALA A 4 -4.08 -4.34 -21.49
N SER A 5 -4.88 -5.40 -21.32
CA SER A 5 -4.43 -6.79 -21.17
C SER A 5 -4.50 -7.57 -22.50
N GLU A 6 -4.15 -6.92 -23.61
CA GLU A 6 -4.16 -7.55 -24.92
C GLU A 6 -3.23 -8.77 -24.98
N SER A 7 -2.08 -8.73 -24.30
CA SER A 7 -1.14 -9.86 -24.25
C SER A 7 -1.74 -11.10 -23.58
N VAL A 8 -2.45 -10.94 -22.47
CA VAL A 8 -3.16 -12.04 -21.79
C VAL A 8 -4.27 -12.60 -22.69
N TYR A 9 -4.92 -11.72 -23.46
CA TYR A 9 -5.91 -12.13 -24.45
C TYR A 9 -5.30 -12.88 -25.64
N LYS A 10 -4.13 -12.46 -26.12
CA LYS A 10 -3.42 -13.09 -27.25
C LYS A 10 -2.83 -14.46 -26.89
N TYR A 11 -2.18 -14.59 -25.73
CA TYR A 11 -1.55 -15.84 -25.29
C TYR A 11 -2.50 -16.84 -24.63
N ASN A 12 -3.78 -16.49 -24.48
CA ASN A 12 -4.80 -17.33 -23.85
C ASN A 12 -4.47 -17.86 -22.43
N ASN A 13 -3.56 -17.18 -21.71
CA ASN A 13 -3.11 -17.56 -20.37
C ASN A 13 -4.22 -17.32 -19.32
N TYR A 14 -5.02 -18.34 -19.03
CA TYR A 14 -6.00 -18.39 -17.94
C TYR A 14 -6.82 -17.09 -17.77
N LYS A 15 -7.43 -16.60 -18.86
CA LYS A 15 -8.15 -15.31 -18.87
C LYS A 15 -9.25 -15.20 -17.83
N ASN A 16 -10.01 -16.29 -17.63
CA ASN A 16 -11.12 -16.29 -16.68
C ASN A 16 -10.63 -16.12 -15.24
N LEU A 17 -9.53 -16.80 -14.87
CA LEU A 17 -8.89 -16.66 -13.56
C LEU A 17 -8.30 -15.25 -13.38
N PHE A 18 -7.73 -14.67 -14.44
CA PHE A 18 -7.23 -13.30 -14.42
C PHE A 18 -8.34 -12.28 -14.13
N LEU A 19 -9.46 -12.38 -14.86
CA LEU A 19 -10.62 -11.52 -14.66
C LEU A 19 -11.21 -11.69 -13.27
N PHE A 20 -11.32 -12.94 -12.80
CA PHE A 20 -11.80 -13.25 -11.45
C PHE A 20 -10.92 -12.60 -10.37
N ASN A 21 -9.59 -12.67 -10.50
CA ASN A 21 -8.67 -12.03 -9.57
C ASN A 21 -8.81 -10.49 -9.56
N ILE A 22 -9.00 -9.85 -10.72
CA ILE A 22 -9.27 -8.41 -10.78
C ILE A 22 -10.58 -8.07 -10.07
N LEU A 23 -11.64 -8.86 -10.28
CA LEU A 23 -12.92 -8.63 -9.61
C LEU A 23 -12.80 -8.77 -8.09
N ILE A 24 -12.11 -9.80 -7.60
CA ILE A 24 -11.83 -9.97 -6.17
C ILE A 24 -11.06 -8.76 -5.61
N LEU A 25 -10.02 -8.32 -6.32
CA LEU A 25 -9.23 -7.16 -5.92
C LEU A 25 -10.13 -5.91 -5.82
N LEU A 26 -10.98 -5.65 -6.82
CA LEU A 26 -11.92 -4.54 -6.81
C LEU A 26 -12.89 -4.62 -5.62
N VAL A 27 -13.43 -5.80 -5.32
CA VAL A 27 -14.31 -5.99 -4.16
C VAL A 27 -13.58 -5.63 -2.86
N PHE A 28 -12.37 -6.14 -2.64
CA PHE A 28 -11.62 -5.78 -1.44
C PHE A 28 -11.30 -4.29 -1.36
N LEU A 29 -10.93 -3.67 -2.47
CA LEU A 29 -10.68 -2.23 -2.53
C LEU A 29 -11.94 -1.42 -2.18
N VAL A 30 -13.10 -1.72 -2.76
CA VAL A 30 -14.36 -1.05 -2.41
C VAL A 30 -14.69 -1.24 -0.92
N LEU A 31 -14.48 -2.44 -0.39
CA LEU A 31 -14.68 -2.71 1.02
C LEU A 31 -13.75 -1.86 1.89
N THR A 32 -12.46 -1.71 1.55
CA THR A 32 -11.52 -0.85 2.32
C THR A 32 -12.00 0.58 2.42
N PHE A 33 -12.41 1.21 1.32
CA PHE A 33 -12.85 2.60 1.32
C PHE A 33 -14.15 2.80 2.09
N ARG A 34 -15.04 1.80 2.10
CA ARG A 34 -16.34 1.88 2.80
C ARG A 34 -16.25 1.63 4.31
N ARG A 35 -15.19 1.00 4.82
CA ARG A 35 -15.16 0.60 6.25
C ARG A 35 -15.01 1.81 7.19
N MET A 36 -15.90 1.85 8.19
CA MET A 36 -15.89 2.83 9.28
C MET A 36 -15.23 2.31 10.57
N ASN A 37 -14.99 1.01 10.68
CA ASN A 37 -14.34 0.41 11.84
C ASN A 37 -12.87 0.17 11.49
N LEU A 38 -11.96 0.60 12.36
CA LEU A 38 -10.52 0.55 12.10
C LEU A 38 -10.00 -0.89 11.98
N PHE A 39 -10.54 -1.84 12.76
CA PHE A 39 -10.22 -3.27 12.62
C PHE A 39 -10.66 -3.85 11.26
N MET A 40 -11.90 -3.56 10.84
CA MET A 40 -12.39 -4.00 9.54
C MET A 40 -11.59 -3.36 8.41
N PHE A 41 -11.25 -2.08 8.53
CA PHE A 41 -10.39 -1.38 7.59
C PHE A 41 -9.03 -2.09 7.43
N TYR A 42 -8.37 -2.44 8.53
CA TYR A 42 -7.12 -3.21 8.53
C TYR A 42 -7.26 -4.57 7.84
N LEU A 43 -8.32 -5.33 8.15
CA LEU A 43 -8.54 -6.65 7.53
C LEU A 43 -8.67 -6.56 6.00
N PHE A 44 -9.46 -5.62 5.46
CA PHE A 44 -9.57 -5.47 4.00
C PHE A 44 -8.29 -4.89 3.39
N PHE A 45 -7.57 -4.07 4.14
CA PHE A 45 -6.31 -3.47 3.70
C PHE A 45 -5.21 -4.52 3.53
N GLU A 46 -5.16 -5.56 4.36
CA GLU A 46 -4.24 -6.68 4.18
C GLU A 46 -4.75 -7.69 3.15
N ARG A 47 -6.06 -7.98 3.14
CA ARG A 47 -6.65 -8.90 2.16
C ARG A 47 -6.45 -8.45 0.72
N SER A 48 -6.33 -7.14 0.45
CA SER A 48 -6.04 -6.64 -0.89
C SER A 48 -4.63 -7.02 -1.39
N LEU A 49 -3.69 -7.36 -0.50
CA LEU A 49 -2.34 -7.82 -0.87
C LEU A 49 -2.37 -9.20 -1.55
N ILE A 50 -3.29 -10.08 -1.14
CA ILE A 50 -3.36 -11.45 -1.64
C ILE A 50 -3.67 -11.48 -3.15
N PRO A 51 -4.73 -10.82 -3.67
CA PRO A 51 -4.94 -10.76 -5.12
C PRO A 51 -3.81 -10.06 -5.87
N THR A 52 -3.15 -9.05 -5.29
CA THR A 52 -2.01 -8.40 -5.96
C THR A 52 -0.80 -9.32 -6.09
N LEU A 53 -0.54 -10.18 -5.09
CA LEU A 53 0.49 -11.20 -5.18
C LEU A 53 0.18 -12.21 -6.29
N PHE A 54 -1.08 -12.66 -6.41
CA PHE A 54 -1.50 -13.54 -7.49
C PHE A 54 -1.33 -12.89 -8.88
N LEU A 55 -1.57 -11.58 -9.01
CA LEU A 55 -1.36 -10.86 -10.27
C LEU A 55 0.12 -10.82 -10.67
N ILE A 56 1.04 -10.60 -9.73
CA ILE A 56 2.48 -10.54 -9.98
C ILE A 56 3.04 -11.93 -10.30
N LEU A 57 2.74 -12.93 -9.47
CA LEU A 57 3.27 -14.28 -9.61
C LEU A 57 2.66 -15.03 -10.80
N GLY A 58 1.36 -14.88 -11.03
CA GLY A 58 0.63 -15.63 -12.06
C GLY A 58 0.89 -15.11 -13.48
N TRP A 59 0.76 -13.79 -13.68
CA TRP A 59 0.77 -13.18 -15.02
C TRP A 59 1.94 -12.20 -15.24
N GLY A 60 2.92 -12.17 -14.32
CA GLY A 60 4.17 -11.44 -14.53
C GLY A 60 5.01 -12.03 -15.68
N TYR A 61 5.62 -11.15 -16.46
CA TYR A 61 6.32 -11.51 -17.71
C TYR A 61 7.77 -11.98 -17.48
N GLN A 62 8.44 -11.43 -16.47
CA GLN A 62 9.87 -11.64 -16.24
C GLN A 62 10.15 -12.78 -15.25
N PRO A 63 11.33 -13.43 -15.33
CA PRO A 63 11.72 -14.52 -14.44
C PRO A 63 11.90 -14.07 -12.97
N GLU A 64 12.27 -12.81 -12.75
CA GLU A 64 12.49 -12.22 -11.42
C GLU A 64 11.19 -12.03 -10.59
N ARG A 65 10.01 -12.33 -11.17
CA ARG A 65 8.67 -12.24 -10.56
C ARG A 65 8.54 -12.81 -9.15
N LEU A 66 9.24 -13.91 -8.88
CA LEU A 66 9.24 -14.54 -7.56
C LEU A 66 9.93 -13.63 -6.54
N GLN A 67 11.03 -12.99 -6.94
CA GLN A 67 11.80 -12.12 -6.07
C GLN A 67 11.03 -10.84 -5.73
N ALA A 68 10.35 -10.16 -6.66
CA ALA A 68 9.54 -9.00 -6.27
C ALA A 68 8.27 -9.40 -5.51
N GLY A 69 7.67 -10.55 -5.81
CA GLY A 69 6.56 -11.08 -5.02
C GLY A 69 6.96 -11.25 -3.54
N VAL A 70 8.15 -11.82 -3.31
CA VAL A 70 8.73 -11.98 -1.96
C VAL A 70 9.04 -10.63 -1.32
N TYR A 71 9.63 -9.67 -2.05
CA TYR A 71 9.86 -8.33 -1.52
C TYR A 71 8.57 -7.65 -1.10
N LEU A 72 7.54 -7.61 -1.97
CA LEU A 72 6.26 -6.98 -1.65
C LEU A 72 5.66 -7.57 -0.38
N LEU A 73 5.66 -8.90 -0.26
CA LEU A 73 5.10 -9.61 0.88
C LEU A 73 5.83 -9.26 2.18
N PHE A 74 7.16 -9.35 2.22
CA PHE A 74 7.93 -9.06 3.43
C PHE A 74 7.85 -7.59 3.84
N TYR A 75 8.01 -6.65 2.90
CA TYR A 75 7.96 -5.23 3.23
C TYR A 75 6.58 -4.82 3.77
N THR A 76 5.50 -5.32 3.18
CA THR A 76 4.15 -4.88 3.56
C THR A 76 3.59 -5.61 4.77
N LEU A 77 3.81 -6.93 4.90
CA LEU A 77 3.27 -7.72 6.02
C LEU A 77 4.02 -7.48 7.34
N LEU A 78 5.36 -7.38 7.31
CA LEU A 78 6.12 -7.16 8.55
C LEU A 78 5.72 -5.84 9.22
N VAL A 79 5.42 -4.82 8.41
CA VAL A 79 5.08 -3.49 8.92
C VAL A 79 3.58 -3.36 9.20
N SER A 80 2.73 -4.22 8.66
CA SER A 80 1.29 -4.24 9.00
C SER A 80 1.00 -4.89 10.35
N LEU A 81 1.81 -5.86 10.80
CA LEU A 81 1.63 -6.50 12.12
C LEU A 81 1.65 -5.52 13.31
N PRO A 82 2.57 -4.54 13.39
CA PRO A 82 2.53 -3.48 14.41
C PRO A 82 1.20 -2.73 14.48
N ILE A 83 0.53 -2.51 13.34
CA ILE A 83 -0.80 -1.87 13.34
C ILE A 83 -1.76 -2.72 14.15
N LEU A 84 -1.85 -4.03 13.89
CA LEU A 84 -2.79 -4.92 14.58
C LEU A 84 -2.65 -4.86 16.11
N VAL A 85 -1.41 -4.86 16.60
CA VAL A 85 -1.12 -4.70 18.04
C VAL A 85 -1.65 -3.35 18.54
N GLY A 86 -1.46 -2.27 17.78
CA GLY A 86 -2.03 -0.95 18.06
C GLY A 86 -3.56 -0.96 18.13
N ILE A 87 -4.24 -1.70 17.23
CA ILE A 87 -5.71 -1.81 17.22
C ILE A 87 -6.22 -2.49 18.50
N PHE A 88 -5.61 -3.60 18.91
CA PHE A 88 -6.02 -4.30 20.13
C PHE A 88 -5.77 -3.47 21.38
N TYR A 89 -4.66 -2.72 21.41
CA TYR A 89 -4.42 -1.78 22.51
C TYR A 89 -5.49 -0.68 22.58
N LEU A 90 -5.85 -0.08 21.44
CA LEU A 90 -6.94 0.90 21.39
C LEU A 90 -8.28 0.31 21.86
N TYR A 91 -8.56 -0.92 21.45
CA TYR A 91 -9.79 -1.60 21.84
C TYR A 91 -9.88 -1.82 23.34
N ASN A 92 -8.79 -2.26 23.98
CA ASN A 92 -8.77 -2.48 25.43
C ASN A 92 -8.98 -1.19 26.22
N ASN A 93 -8.53 -0.04 25.70
CA ASN A 93 -8.63 1.24 26.41
C ASN A 93 -9.99 1.93 26.22
N LEU A 94 -10.55 1.91 25.02
CA LEU A 94 -11.75 2.69 24.67
C LEU A 94 -12.99 1.84 24.41
N ASN A 95 -12.87 0.51 24.37
CA ASN A 95 -13.90 -0.47 24.01
C ASN A 95 -14.58 -0.21 22.63
N THR A 96 -14.08 0.76 21.86
CA THR A 96 -14.67 1.19 20.58
C THR A 96 -13.58 1.38 19.53
N ILE A 97 -13.86 0.93 18.30
CA ILE A 97 -12.91 0.95 17.17
C ILE A 97 -13.49 1.72 15.96
N ASN A 98 -14.58 2.45 16.16
CA ASN A 98 -15.22 3.22 15.09
C ASN A 98 -14.46 4.54 14.88
N PHE A 99 -14.12 4.87 13.63
CA PHE A 99 -13.34 6.07 13.31
C PHE A 99 -13.97 7.36 13.87
N TYR A 100 -15.30 7.49 13.80
CA TYR A 100 -16.03 8.66 14.32
C TYR A 100 -15.97 8.83 15.83
N LEU A 101 -15.93 7.72 16.58
CA LEU A 101 -15.81 7.79 18.03
C LEU A 101 -14.37 8.05 18.44
N LEU A 102 -13.42 7.41 17.74
CA LEU A 102 -11.98 7.60 17.94
C LEU A 102 -11.53 9.04 17.72
N SER A 103 -12.11 9.77 16.75
CA SER A 103 -11.72 11.15 16.46
C SER A 103 -11.94 12.14 17.61
N ASN A 104 -12.82 11.80 18.55
CA ASN A 104 -13.07 12.65 19.73
C ASN A 104 -12.03 12.44 20.84
N TYR A 105 -11.26 11.35 20.76
CA TYR A 105 -10.21 11.05 21.72
C TYR A 105 -8.86 11.55 21.22
N ILE A 106 -8.08 12.06 22.15
CA ILE A 106 -6.74 12.55 21.89
C ILE A 106 -5.76 11.63 22.62
N PHE A 107 -4.92 10.94 21.85
CA PHE A 107 -3.88 10.07 22.40
C PHE A 107 -2.55 10.79 22.51
N ASN A 108 -1.76 10.46 23.54
CA ASN A 108 -0.41 10.99 23.76
C ASN A 108 0.64 9.85 23.94
N TYR A 109 0.39 8.70 23.32
CA TYR A 109 1.30 7.54 23.37
C TYR A 109 2.16 7.46 22.11
N ASP A 110 3.46 7.74 22.24
CA ASP A 110 4.40 7.76 21.11
C ASP A 110 4.53 6.40 20.40
N LEU A 111 4.50 5.30 21.17
CA LEU A 111 4.58 3.94 20.61
C LEU A 111 3.36 3.60 19.74
N LEU A 112 2.18 4.08 20.15
CA LEU A 112 0.93 3.90 19.42
C LEU A 112 0.91 4.70 18.12
N TYR A 113 1.46 5.91 18.14
CA TYR A 113 1.63 6.72 16.94
C TYR A 113 2.50 6.01 15.91
N LEU A 114 3.67 5.50 16.33
CA LEU A 114 4.57 4.76 15.45
C LEU A 114 3.90 3.49 14.90
N SER A 115 3.28 2.68 15.76
CA SER A 115 2.68 1.41 15.33
C SER A 115 1.58 1.61 14.30
N LEU A 116 0.73 2.64 14.47
CA LEU A 116 -0.38 2.93 13.55
C LEU A 116 0.07 3.56 12.24
N ILE A 117 1.15 4.35 12.23
CA ILE A 117 1.57 5.09 11.03
C ILE A 117 2.51 4.28 10.14
N LEU A 118 3.35 3.42 10.70
CA LEU A 118 4.42 2.74 9.97
C LEU A 118 3.91 1.96 8.74
N ALA A 119 2.82 1.20 8.81
CA ALA A 119 2.40 0.41 7.63
C ALA A 119 1.84 1.29 6.50
N PHE A 120 1.23 2.43 6.83
CA PHE A 120 0.79 3.37 5.79
C PHE A 120 1.98 4.06 5.12
N LEU A 121 3.06 4.32 5.87
CA LEU A 121 4.31 4.86 5.36
C LEU A 121 5.13 3.89 4.51
N VAL A 122 4.82 2.60 4.55
CA VAL A 122 5.42 1.61 3.63
C VAL A 122 4.57 1.46 2.38
N LYS A 123 3.24 1.48 2.52
CA LYS A 123 2.33 1.48 1.35
C LYS A 123 2.41 2.76 0.53
N ILE A 124 2.62 3.92 1.17
CA ILE A 124 3.11 5.13 0.48
C ILE A 124 4.63 5.01 0.50
N PRO A 125 5.29 4.66 -0.61
CA PRO A 125 6.73 4.36 -0.61
C PRO A 125 7.55 5.60 -0.21
N MET A 126 7.81 5.78 1.09
CA MET A 126 8.75 6.78 1.55
C MET A 126 10.19 6.37 1.23
N PHE A 127 11.07 7.36 1.20
CA PHE A 127 12.40 7.29 0.59
C PHE A 127 13.33 6.15 1.03
N LEU A 128 13.08 5.44 2.13
CA LEU A 128 13.88 4.29 2.54
C LEU A 128 13.25 2.94 2.17
N VAL A 129 11.93 2.90 2.00
CA VAL A 129 11.15 1.68 1.82
C VAL A 129 10.52 1.64 0.43
N HIS A 130 11.03 2.43 -0.51
CA HIS A 130 10.45 2.57 -1.84
C HIS A 130 10.79 1.41 -2.78
N LEU A 131 11.83 0.63 -2.49
CA LEU A 131 12.41 -0.36 -3.42
C LEU A 131 11.46 -1.49 -3.84
N TRP A 132 10.43 -1.80 -3.04
CA TRP A 132 9.45 -2.81 -3.43
C TRP A 132 8.59 -2.36 -4.62
N LEU A 133 8.39 -1.05 -4.79
CA LEU A 133 7.50 -0.51 -5.81
C LEU A 133 8.10 -0.61 -7.22
N PRO A 134 9.32 -0.12 -7.52
CA PRO A 134 9.91 -0.25 -8.85
C PRO A 134 10.00 -1.70 -9.31
N LYS A 135 10.41 -2.63 -8.42
CA LYS A 135 10.48 -4.06 -8.75
C LYS A 135 9.10 -4.65 -9.08
N ALA A 136 8.09 -4.34 -8.27
CA ALA A 136 6.73 -4.81 -8.54
C ALA A 136 6.16 -4.28 -9.86
N HIS A 137 6.48 -3.03 -10.24
CA HIS A 137 5.99 -2.44 -11.49
C HIS A 137 6.61 -3.03 -12.74
N VAL A 138 7.92 -3.32 -12.73
CA VAL A 138 8.62 -3.87 -13.90
C VAL A 138 8.09 -5.28 -14.22
N GLU A 139 7.88 -6.09 -13.18
CA GLU A 139 7.53 -7.51 -13.30
C GLU A 139 6.03 -7.77 -13.49
N ALA A 140 5.16 -6.88 -12.99
CA ALA A 140 3.71 -7.02 -13.13
C ALA A 140 3.24 -6.92 -14.60
N PRO A 141 2.11 -7.58 -14.93
CA PRO A 141 1.42 -7.33 -16.19
C PRO A 141 0.95 -5.86 -16.28
N VAL A 142 0.82 -5.33 -17.49
CA VAL A 142 0.48 -3.91 -17.74
C VAL A 142 -0.82 -3.47 -17.03
N SER A 143 -1.82 -4.35 -17.00
CA SER A 143 -3.07 -4.13 -16.25
C SER A 143 -2.87 -4.16 -14.73
N GLY A 144 -1.99 -5.02 -14.22
CA GLY A 144 -1.65 -5.09 -12.80
C GLY A 144 -0.86 -3.87 -12.33
N SER A 145 0.10 -3.41 -13.13
CA SER A 145 0.87 -2.19 -12.83
C SER A 145 -0.01 -0.95 -12.76
N MET A 146 -1.06 -0.85 -13.60
CA MET A 146 -2.03 0.25 -13.51
C MET A 146 -2.82 0.24 -12.19
N ILE A 147 -3.24 -0.94 -11.70
CA ILE A 147 -3.98 -1.04 -10.44
C ILE A 147 -3.06 -0.70 -9.25
N LEU A 148 -1.80 -1.16 -9.29
CA LEU A 148 -0.81 -0.85 -8.26
C LEU A 148 -0.57 0.67 -8.15
N ALA A 149 -0.20 1.32 -9.25
CA ALA A 149 0.04 2.77 -9.25
C ALA A 149 -1.24 3.56 -8.94
N GLY A 150 -2.37 3.17 -9.52
CA GLY A 150 -3.61 3.94 -9.43
C GLY A 150 -4.28 3.86 -8.06
N ILE A 151 -4.29 2.69 -7.41
CA ILE A 151 -5.14 2.44 -6.25
C ILE A 151 -4.35 2.04 -5.01
N MET A 152 -3.36 1.13 -5.11
CA MET A 152 -2.62 0.66 -3.92
C MET A 152 -1.88 1.80 -3.20
N LEU A 153 -1.26 2.72 -3.96
CA LEU A 153 -0.60 3.90 -3.37
C LEU A 153 -1.59 4.82 -2.65
N LYS A 154 -2.77 5.04 -3.25
CA LYS A 154 -3.82 5.88 -2.68
C LYS A 154 -4.46 5.25 -1.44
N LEU A 155 -4.49 3.93 -1.32
CA LEU A 155 -4.95 3.25 -0.10
C LEU A 155 -4.07 3.59 1.11
N GLY A 156 -2.75 3.67 0.92
CA GLY A 156 -1.83 4.10 1.97
C GLY A 156 -2.13 5.53 2.42
N GLY A 157 -2.31 6.45 1.47
CA GLY A 157 -2.71 7.83 1.74
C GLY A 157 -4.05 7.94 2.46
N TYR A 158 -5.05 7.19 2.01
CA TYR A 158 -6.37 7.14 2.64
C TYR A 158 -6.30 6.63 4.08
N GLY A 159 -5.49 5.61 4.35
CA GLY A 159 -5.25 5.10 5.69
C GLY A 159 -4.67 6.17 6.62
N LEU A 160 -3.64 6.91 6.17
CA LEU A 160 -3.11 8.05 6.94
C LEU A 160 -4.20 9.09 7.21
N LEU A 161 -4.97 9.50 6.20
CA LEU A 161 -6.02 10.51 6.36
C LEU A 161 -7.09 10.11 7.40
N ARG A 162 -7.42 8.82 7.49
CA ARG A 162 -8.39 8.32 8.48
C ARG A 162 -7.84 8.22 9.89
N VAL A 163 -6.54 7.95 10.03
CA VAL A 163 -5.88 7.74 11.32
C VAL A 163 -5.39 9.05 11.94
N PHE A 164 -5.02 10.04 11.12
CA PHE A 164 -4.48 11.32 11.59
C PHE A 164 -5.36 12.12 12.57
N PRO A 165 -6.70 12.17 12.44
CA PRO A 165 -7.54 12.98 13.31
C PRO A 165 -7.37 12.67 14.81
N PHE A 166 -7.24 11.39 15.19
CA PHE A 166 -7.04 11.01 16.59
C PHE A 166 -5.57 10.99 17.04
N LEU A 167 -4.63 11.16 16.10
CA LEU A 167 -3.19 11.26 16.36
C LEU A 167 -2.65 12.70 16.31
N GLN A 168 -3.51 13.71 16.30
CA GLN A 168 -3.13 15.10 15.99
C GLN A 168 -2.04 15.66 16.91
N LEU A 169 -2.14 15.49 18.24
CA LEU A 169 -1.15 16.02 19.19
C LEU A 169 0.26 15.47 18.94
N ILE A 170 0.37 14.15 18.82
CA ILE A 170 1.65 13.47 18.61
C ILE A 170 2.15 13.76 17.18
N GLY A 171 1.23 13.88 16.22
CA GLY A 171 1.51 14.28 14.85
C GLY A 171 2.27 15.60 14.79
N VAL A 172 1.90 16.62 15.56
CA VAL A 172 2.63 17.89 15.58
C VAL A 172 4.11 17.70 15.97
N LYS A 173 4.41 16.80 16.92
CA LYS A 173 5.79 16.52 17.37
C LYS A 173 6.61 15.81 16.28
N TYR A 174 6.07 14.77 15.66
CA TYR A 174 6.84 13.89 14.76
C TYR A 174 6.74 14.24 13.28
N ASN A 175 5.70 14.96 12.83
CA ASN A 175 5.49 15.25 11.41
C ASN A 175 6.68 15.99 10.78
N TYR A 176 7.39 16.82 11.54
CA TYR A 176 8.60 17.49 11.04
C TYR A 176 9.71 16.51 10.61
N VAL A 177 9.84 15.35 11.29
CA VAL A 177 10.79 14.30 10.89
C VAL A 177 10.40 13.71 9.54
N TRP A 178 9.12 13.35 9.37
CA TRP A 178 8.62 12.77 8.13
C TRP A 178 8.70 13.73 6.94
N VAL A 179 8.43 15.01 7.16
CA VAL A 179 8.54 16.05 6.12
C VAL A 179 9.99 16.17 5.63
N ARG A 180 10.97 16.20 6.53
CA ARG A 180 12.40 16.25 6.17
C ARG A 180 12.81 15.07 5.29
N ILE A 181 12.43 13.86 5.67
CA ILE A 181 12.74 12.64 4.90
C ILE A 181 12.11 12.68 3.51
N ARG A 182 10.85 13.13 3.41
CA ARG A 182 10.13 13.23 2.13
C ARG A 182 10.75 14.26 1.18
N LEU A 183 11.14 15.42 1.70
CA LEU A 183 11.75 16.47 0.87
C LEU A 183 13.11 16.02 0.30
N VAL A 184 13.99 15.49 1.15
CA VAL A 184 15.30 14.97 0.70
C VAL A 184 15.11 13.81 -0.27
N GLY A 185 14.19 12.91 0.04
CA GLY A 185 13.91 11.74 -0.78
C GLY A 185 13.32 12.06 -2.15
N GLY A 186 12.43 13.05 -2.23
CA GLY A 186 11.86 13.51 -3.50
C GLY A 186 12.92 14.02 -4.46
N VAL A 187 13.88 14.80 -3.96
CA VAL A 187 15.03 15.27 -4.77
C VAL A 187 15.86 14.08 -5.26
N LEU A 188 16.21 13.15 -4.38
CA LEU A 188 17.04 12.00 -4.75
C LEU A 188 16.35 11.07 -5.76
N ILE A 189 15.06 10.77 -5.58
CA ILE A 189 14.29 9.95 -6.52
C ILE A 189 14.16 10.64 -7.88
N SER A 190 13.97 11.97 -7.90
CA SER A 190 13.89 12.72 -9.16
C SER A 190 15.19 12.63 -9.98
N LEU A 191 16.36 12.68 -9.33
CA LEU A 191 17.65 12.49 -9.98
C LEU A 191 17.84 11.05 -10.47
N VAL A 192 17.40 10.05 -9.71
CA VAL A 192 17.43 8.64 -10.12
C VAL A 192 16.56 8.42 -11.35
N CYS A 193 15.39 9.06 -11.41
CA CYS A 193 14.44 8.94 -12.53
C CYS A 193 15.07 9.37 -13.86
N LEU A 194 15.88 10.43 -13.88
CA LEU A 194 16.58 10.90 -15.09
C LEU A 194 17.56 9.86 -15.68
N ARG A 195 18.05 8.93 -14.87
CA ARG A 195 19.01 7.90 -15.30
C ARG A 195 18.32 6.61 -15.79
N GLN A 196 17.02 6.43 -15.53
CA GLN A 196 16.36 5.17 -15.83
C GLN A 196 16.12 4.99 -17.33
N THR A 197 16.56 3.86 -17.88
CA THR A 197 16.32 3.48 -19.28
C THR A 197 15.00 2.75 -19.47
N ASP A 198 14.53 2.03 -18.45
CA ASP A 198 13.33 1.21 -18.54
C ASP A 198 12.06 2.03 -18.33
N LEU A 199 11.17 2.04 -19.33
CA LEU A 199 9.92 2.82 -19.29
C LEU A 199 9.03 2.47 -18.08
N LYS A 200 8.92 1.18 -17.73
CA LYS A 200 8.12 0.76 -16.55
C LYS A 200 8.73 1.24 -15.23
N ALA A 201 10.06 1.21 -15.11
CA ALA A 201 10.75 1.70 -13.93
C ALA A 201 10.63 3.23 -13.84
N LEU A 202 10.74 3.93 -14.97
CA LEU A 202 10.57 5.38 -15.04
C LEU A 202 9.18 5.82 -14.56
N ILE A 203 8.12 5.13 -15.00
CA ILE A 203 6.76 5.37 -14.50
C ILE A 203 6.68 5.16 -12.99
N ALA A 204 7.32 4.10 -12.48
CA ALA A 204 7.31 3.74 -11.07
C ALA A 204 8.08 4.74 -10.17
N TYR A 205 9.17 5.34 -10.65
CA TYR A 205 9.88 6.40 -9.92
C TYR A 205 9.19 7.77 -10.03
N SER A 206 8.38 7.98 -11.07
CA SER A 206 7.60 9.21 -11.26
C SER A 206 6.29 9.25 -10.45
N SER A 207 5.78 8.09 -10.03
CA SER A 207 4.53 7.93 -9.29
C SER A 207 4.71 8.15 -7.79
#